data_AF-A0A933A027-F1
#
_entry.id   AF-A0A933A027-F1
#
_cell.length_a   1.000
_cell.length_b   1.000
_cell.length_c   1.000
_cell.angle_alpha   90.00
_cell.angle_beta   90.00
_cell.angle_gamma   90.00
#
_symmetry.space_group_name_H-M   'P 1'
#
loop_
_entity.id
_entity.type
_entity.pdbx_description
1 polymer ?
#
loop_
_entity_poly.entity_id
_entity_poly.type
_entity_poly.pdbx_seq_one_letter_code
_entity_poly.pdbx_strand_id
1 'polypeptide(L)'
;MAQPSRPEVVFLALILAAVLVGSATLLWFRLAAPPPPPLQPVAYPVRITVHVAGAVARPGVYRLPLGARVEEAIAQAGGPAPGADLHALNLAALLRDGQKVTVPAAAPRLRRNSQRPGRVELIERRARAVGIAPP
;
A
#
# COMPACT_ATOMS: atom_id res chain seq x y z
N MET A 1 -34.27 58.22 55.45
CA MET A 1 -34.12 57.38 54.25
C MET A 1 -33.07 58.04 53.37
N ALA A 2 -31.81 57.62 53.47
CA ALA A 2 -30.71 58.19 52.71
C ALA A 2 -30.77 57.65 51.27
N GLN A 3 -30.96 58.53 50.30
CA GLN A 3 -31.02 58.18 48.90
C GLN A 3 -29.59 57.90 48.41
N PRO A 4 -29.28 56.71 47.88
CA PRO A 4 -27.92 56.36 47.50
C PRO A 4 -27.42 57.31 46.42
N SER A 5 -26.20 57.83 46.60
CA SER A 5 -25.53 58.70 45.65
C SER A 5 -25.37 57.99 44.31
N ARG A 6 -25.85 58.64 43.24
CA ARG A 6 -25.88 58.15 41.85
C ARG A 6 -24.63 57.38 41.34
N PRO A 7 -23.36 57.69 41.71
CA PRO A 7 -22.21 56.93 41.22
C PRO A 7 -22.05 55.51 41.80
N GLU A 8 -22.50 55.25 43.03
CA GLU A 8 -22.29 53.94 43.68
C GLU A 8 -23.17 52.84 43.07
N VAL A 9 -24.40 53.19 42.69
CA VAL A 9 -25.35 52.27 42.02
C VAL A 9 -24.83 51.87 40.64
N VAL A 10 -24.22 52.81 39.91
CA VAL A 10 -23.62 52.53 38.60
C VAL A 10 -22.44 51.58 38.75
N PHE A 11 -21.58 51.80 39.74
CA PHE A 11 -20.41 50.95 39.97
C PHE A 11 -20.82 49.52 40.35
N LEU A 12 -21.79 49.36 41.24
CA LEU A 12 -22.33 48.04 41.60
C LEU A 12 -23.02 47.34 40.43
N ALA A 13 -23.76 48.07 39.59
CA ALA A 13 -24.39 47.52 38.40
C ALA A 13 -23.37 47.01 37.38
N LEU A 14 -22.25 47.72 37.21
CA LEU A 14 -21.16 47.29 36.30
C LEU A 14 -20.46 46.01 36.79
N ILE A 15 -20.20 45.90 38.09
CA ILE A 15 -19.62 44.68 38.68
C ILE A 15 -20.56 43.49 38.48
N LEU A 16 -21.86 43.67 38.75
CA LEU A 16 -22.85 42.61 38.56
C LEU A 16 -22.94 42.17 37.08
N ALA A 17 -22.92 43.13 36.15
CA ALA A 17 -22.92 42.84 34.72
C ALA A 17 -21.66 42.06 34.30
N ALA A 18 -20.48 42.44 34.78
CA ALA A 18 -19.23 41.74 34.51
C ALA A 18 -19.25 40.30 35.07
N VAL A 19 -19.79 40.10 36.27
CA VAL A 19 -19.95 38.78 36.88
C VAL A 19 -20.93 37.91 36.10
N LEU A 20 -22.07 38.47 35.67
CA LEU A 20 -23.07 37.76 34.86
C LEU A 20 -22.48 37.32 33.52
N VAL A 21 -21.79 38.22 32.81
CA VAL A 21 -21.12 37.91 31.53
C VAL A 21 -20.03 36.86 31.73
N GLY A 22 -19.20 37.00 32.77
CA GLY A 22 -18.17 36.01 33.09
C GLY A 22 -18.76 34.64 33.41
N SER A 23 -19.79 34.59 34.26
CA SER A 23 -20.48 33.36 34.65
C SER A 23 -21.16 32.67 33.47
N ALA A 24 -21.83 33.43 32.59
CA ALA A 24 -22.45 32.91 31.38
C ALA A 24 -21.41 32.34 30.40
N THR A 25 -20.27 33.05 30.23
CA THR A 25 -19.18 32.58 29.36
C THR A 25 -18.54 31.31 29.91
N LEU A 26 -18.32 31.25 31.23
CA LEU A 26 -17.75 30.07 31.89
C LEU A 26 -18.70 28.87 31.81
N LEU A 27 -19.99 29.10 32.02
CA LEU A 27 -21.02 28.07 31.96
C LEU A 27 -21.20 27.56 30.52
N TRP A 28 -21.14 28.45 29.53
CA TRP A 28 -21.14 28.08 28.12
C TRP A 28 -19.99 27.13 27.79
N PHE A 29 -18.77 27.43 28.22
CA PHE A 29 -17.62 26.56 28.00
C PHE A 29 -17.65 25.26 28.83
N ARG A 30 -18.26 25.27 30.01
CA ARG A 30 -18.37 24.09 30.87
C ARG A 30 -19.44 23.11 30.41
N LEU A 31 -20.52 23.61 29.83
CA LEU A 31 -21.61 22.80 29.29
C LEU A 31 -21.42 22.47 27.80
N ALA A 32 -20.59 23.22 27.08
CA ALA A 32 -20.20 22.89 25.72
C ALA A 32 -19.41 21.57 25.72
N ALA A 33 -20.04 20.49 25.25
CA ALA A 33 -19.34 19.25 24.99
C ALA A 33 -18.27 19.50 23.93
N PRO A 34 -17.03 18.98 24.11
CA PRO A 34 -16.06 19.00 23.03
C PRO A 34 -16.65 18.26 21.83
N PRO A 35 -16.37 18.71 20.59
CA PRO A 35 -16.85 18.01 19.41
C PRO A 35 -16.37 16.55 19.46
N PRO A 36 -17.20 15.59 19.03
CA PRO A 36 -16.78 14.20 18.98
C PRO A 36 -15.51 14.09 18.12
N PRO A 37 -14.55 13.22 18.50
CA PRO A 37 -13.38 13.00 17.67
C PRO A 37 -13.83 12.57 16.27
N PRO A 38 -13.10 12.97 15.21
CA PRO A 38 -13.42 12.51 13.87
C PRO A 38 -13.43 10.98 13.85
N LEU A 39 -14.43 10.41 13.20
CA LEU A 39 -14.56 8.96 13.04
C LEU A 39 -13.34 8.45 12.28
N GLN A 40 -12.40 7.85 12.99
CA GLN A 40 -11.28 7.14 12.38
C GLN A 40 -11.75 5.71 12.09
N PRO A 41 -11.57 5.20 10.86
CA PRO A 41 -11.83 3.79 10.58
C PRO A 41 -10.92 2.95 11.49
N VAL A 42 -11.51 2.27 12.47
CA VAL A 42 -10.82 1.20 13.22
C VAL A 42 -10.66 0.02 12.27
N ALA A 43 -9.56 0.03 11.52
CA ALA A 43 -9.14 -1.12 10.73
C ALA A 43 -8.64 -2.19 11.69
N TYR A 44 -9.51 -3.15 12.05
CA TYR A 44 -9.02 -4.43 12.55
C TYR A 44 -8.11 -5.00 11.45
N PRO A 45 -6.84 -5.32 11.72
CA PRO A 45 -5.97 -5.85 10.69
C PRO A 45 -6.43 -7.28 10.41
N VAL A 46 -7.42 -7.42 9.53
CA VAL A 46 -7.75 -8.69 8.89
C VAL A 46 -6.46 -9.16 8.24
N ARG A 47 -6.02 -10.36 8.60
CA ARG A 47 -4.80 -10.95 8.07
C ARG A 47 -5.15 -12.05 7.08
N ILE A 48 -4.35 -12.14 6.04
CA ILE A 48 -4.39 -13.21 5.04
C ILE A 48 -3.17 -14.11 5.21
N THR A 49 -3.32 -15.37 4.86
CA THR A 49 -2.29 -16.39 4.88
C THR A 49 -1.84 -16.67 3.46
N VAL A 50 -0.54 -16.49 3.18
CA VAL A 50 0.03 -16.61 1.83
C VAL A 50 1.23 -17.56 1.87
N HIS A 51 1.30 -18.49 0.93
CA HIS A 51 2.45 -19.38 0.78
C HIS A 51 3.44 -18.77 -0.22
N VAL A 52 4.66 -18.48 0.22
CA VAL A 52 5.75 -18.00 -0.62
C VAL A 52 6.74 -19.14 -0.88
N ALA A 53 7.00 -19.42 -2.15
CA ALA A 53 7.87 -20.50 -2.60
C ALA A 53 8.83 -20.03 -3.70
N GLY A 54 9.82 -20.86 -4.04
CA GLY A 54 10.77 -20.59 -5.12
C GLY A 54 12.01 -19.84 -4.66
N ALA A 55 12.53 -18.95 -5.52
CA ALA A 55 13.77 -18.22 -5.33
C ALA A 55 13.63 -17.05 -4.32
N VAL A 56 13.34 -17.37 -3.06
CA VAL A 56 13.31 -16.43 -1.93
C VAL A 56 14.21 -16.95 -0.81
N ALA A 57 14.65 -16.06 0.09
CA ALA A 57 15.58 -16.46 1.15
C ALA A 57 15.00 -17.52 2.10
N ARG A 58 13.73 -17.39 2.48
CA ARG A 58 13.03 -18.31 3.38
C ARG A 58 11.64 -18.66 2.84
N PRO A 59 11.51 -19.72 2.02
CA PRO A 59 10.20 -20.21 1.60
C PRO A 59 9.34 -20.63 2.81
N GLY A 60 8.04 -20.41 2.74
CA GLY A 60 7.13 -20.72 3.84
C GLY A 60 5.79 -20.03 3.75
N VAL A 61 4.99 -20.17 4.81
CA VAL A 61 3.66 -19.56 4.91
C VAL A 61 3.74 -18.33 5.81
N TYR A 62 3.21 -17.21 5.33
CA TYR A 62 3.29 -15.91 5.98
C TYR A 62 1.91 -15.32 6.21
N ARG A 63 1.73 -14.63 7.35
CA ARG A 63 0.52 -13.87 7.68
C ARG A 63 0.74 -12.39 7.42
N LEU A 64 0.04 -11.87 6.42
CA LEU A 64 0.15 -10.50 5.93
C LEU A 64 -1.15 -9.73 6.20
N PRO A 65 -1.13 -8.39 6.28
CA PRO A 65 -2.37 -7.62 6.34
C PRO A 65 -3.19 -7.80 5.05
N LEU A 66 -4.51 -7.74 5.17
CA LEU A 66 -5.41 -7.70 4.02
C LEU A 66 -5.06 -6.48 3.16
N GLY A 67 -4.90 -6.70 1.86
CA GLY A 67 -4.44 -5.67 0.93
C GLY A 67 -2.92 -5.63 0.72
N ALA A 68 -2.16 -6.49 1.39
CA ALA A 68 -0.74 -6.66 1.11
C ALA A 68 -0.48 -7.04 -0.36
N ARG A 69 0.66 -6.59 -0.89
CA ARG A 69 1.10 -6.88 -2.26
C ARG A 69 2.13 -7.99 -2.32
N VAL A 70 2.37 -8.53 -3.53
CA VAL A 70 3.37 -9.59 -3.79
C VAL A 70 4.76 -9.19 -3.28
N GLU A 71 5.17 -7.93 -3.44
CA GLU A 71 6.45 -7.43 -2.93
C GLU A 71 6.61 -7.59 -1.41
N GLU A 72 5.54 -7.32 -0.64
CA GLU A 72 5.54 -7.41 0.82
C GLU A 72 5.67 -8.86 1.28
N ALA A 73 5.06 -9.80 0.55
CA ALA A 73 5.21 -11.23 0.83
C ALA A 73 6.65 -11.72 0.59
N ILE A 74 7.29 -11.25 -0.49
CA ILE A 74 8.69 -11.57 -0.79
C ILE A 74 9.62 -10.96 0.26
N ALA A 75 9.35 -9.71 0.68
CA ALA A 75 10.09 -9.06 1.75
C ALA A 75 9.98 -9.82 3.08
N GLN A 76 8.77 -10.26 3.46
CA GLN A 76 8.56 -11.12 4.64
C GLN A 76 9.28 -12.46 4.54
N ALA A 77 9.39 -13.02 3.33
CA ALA A 77 10.20 -14.20 3.05
C ALA A 77 11.72 -13.96 3.12
N GLY A 78 12.17 -12.77 3.54
CA GLY A 78 13.58 -12.39 3.64
C GLY A 78 14.16 -11.85 2.33
N GLY A 79 13.32 -11.50 1.36
CA GLY A 79 13.73 -10.96 0.07
C GLY A 79 14.01 -12.04 -0.99
N PRO A 80 14.31 -11.59 -2.23
CA PRO A 80 14.70 -12.49 -3.31
C PRO A 80 16.00 -13.23 -3.01
N ALA A 81 16.08 -14.52 -3.37
CA ALA A 81 17.33 -15.27 -3.35
C ALA A 81 18.26 -14.82 -4.51
N PRO A 82 19.57 -15.11 -4.45
CA PRO A 82 20.48 -14.88 -5.56
C PRO A 82 19.98 -15.57 -6.84
N GLY A 83 19.86 -14.80 -7.92
CA GLY A 83 19.33 -15.30 -9.19
C GLY A 83 17.81 -15.43 -9.24
N ALA A 84 17.05 -14.86 -8.31
CA ALA A 84 15.60 -14.70 -8.47
C ALA A 84 15.27 -13.74 -9.62
N ASP A 85 14.25 -14.08 -10.42
CA ASP A 85 13.72 -13.21 -11.47
C ASP A 85 12.41 -12.56 -11.00
N LEU A 86 12.54 -11.38 -10.39
CA LEU A 86 11.39 -10.60 -9.94
C LEU A 86 10.63 -9.93 -11.09
N HIS A 87 11.25 -9.75 -12.26
CA HIS A 87 10.58 -9.15 -13.42
C HIS A 87 9.50 -10.06 -14.00
N ALA A 88 9.59 -11.36 -13.75
CA ALA A 88 8.55 -12.32 -14.09
C ALA A 88 7.29 -12.23 -13.20
N LEU A 89 7.30 -11.41 -12.14
CA LEU A 89 6.17 -11.23 -11.23
C LEU A 89 5.62 -9.81 -11.26
N ASN A 90 4.29 -9.68 -11.14
CA ASN A 90 3.66 -8.40 -10.83
C ASN A 90 3.79 -8.14 -9.31
N LEU A 91 4.88 -7.48 -8.92
CA LEU A 91 5.17 -7.13 -7.53
C LEU A 91 4.07 -6.29 -6.86
N ALA A 92 3.33 -5.53 -7.65
CA ALA A 92 2.22 -4.70 -7.18
C ALA A 92 0.89 -5.44 -7.06
N ALA A 93 0.79 -6.71 -7.47
CA ALA A 93 -0.48 -7.43 -7.40
C ALA A 93 -0.93 -7.61 -5.93
N LEU A 94 -2.22 -7.37 -5.67
CA LEU A 94 -2.83 -7.62 -4.36
C LEU A 94 -2.89 -9.12 -4.07
N LEU A 95 -2.64 -9.47 -2.82
CA LEU A 95 -2.70 -10.85 -2.34
C LEU A 95 -4.09 -11.17 -1.79
N ARG A 96 -4.48 -12.42 -1.97
CA ARG A 96 -5.70 -13.01 -1.41
C ARG A 96 -5.35 -14.07 -0.37
N ASP A 97 -6.28 -14.34 0.54
CA ASP A 97 -6.12 -15.42 1.51
C ASP A 97 -5.99 -16.79 0.82
N GLY A 98 -5.06 -17.61 1.31
CA GLY A 98 -4.72 -18.91 0.73
C GLY A 98 -3.90 -18.85 -0.57
N GLN A 99 -3.50 -17.67 -1.04
CA GLN A 99 -2.75 -17.54 -2.30
C GLN A 99 -1.34 -18.13 -2.16
N LYS A 100 -0.85 -18.73 -3.26
CA LYS A 100 0.55 -19.17 -3.40
C LYS A 100 1.29 -18.24 -4.37
N VAL A 101 2.41 -17.69 -3.93
CA VAL A 101 3.36 -16.90 -4.73
C VAL A 101 4.59 -17.76 -4.97
N THR A 102 4.94 -18.00 -6.23
CA THR A 102 6.16 -18.74 -6.58
C THR A 102 7.11 -17.79 -7.30
N VAL A 103 8.28 -17.53 -6.70
CA VAL A 103 9.30 -16.68 -7.30
C VAL A 103 10.19 -17.52 -8.23
N PRO A 104 10.19 -17.24 -9.55
CA PRO A 104 11.03 -17.98 -10.47
C PRO A 104 12.51 -17.62 -10.29
N ALA A 105 13.39 -18.58 -10.57
CA ALA A 105 14.80 -18.29 -10.76
C ALA A 105 15.03 -17.82 -12.20
N ALA A 106 15.96 -16.89 -12.38
CA ALA A 106 16.44 -16.46 -13.69
C ALA A 106 16.95 -17.69 -14.45
N ALA A 107 16.31 -18.01 -15.56
CA ALA A 107 16.76 -19.09 -16.41
C ALA A 107 18.20 -18.79 -16.87
N PRO A 108 19.10 -19.79 -16.87
CA PRO A 108 20.36 -19.64 -17.57
C PRO A 108 20.04 -19.18 -18.98
N ARG A 109 20.65 -18.08 -19.44
CA ARG A 109 20.63 -17.72 -20.86
C ARG A 109 21.37 -18.84 -21.58
N LEU A 110 20.66 -19.92 -21.90
CA LEU A 110 21.08 -20.86 -22.91
C LEU A 110 21.31 -19.96 -24.12
N ARG A 111 22.57 -19.78 -24.48
CA ARG A 111 22.97 -19.21 -25.77
C ARG A 111 22.26 -20.09 -26.78
N ARG A 112 21.06 -19.67 -27.17
CA ARG A 112 20.33 -20.29 -28.26
C ARG A 112 21.26 -20.06 -29.42
N ASN A 113 21.98 -21.12 -29.79
CA ASN A 113 22.99 -21.15 -30.83
C ASN A 113 22.30 -20.72 -32.14
N SER A 114 22.14 -19.41 -32.32
CA SER A 114 21.74 -18.76 -33.55
C SER A 114 22.89 -18.75 -34.56
N GLN A 115 24.07 -19.26 -34.18
CA GLN A 115 25.11 -19.72 -35.10
C GLN A 115 24.87 -21.18 -35.57
N ARG A 116 23.64 -21.50 -35.97
CA ARG A 116 23.44 -22.51 -37.04
C ARG A 116 22.72 -21.84 -38.20
N PRO A 117 23.42 -21.01 -39.00
CA PRO A 117 22.97 -20.77 -40.35
C PRO A 117 23.00 -22.13 -41.06
N GLY A 118 21.90 -22.57 -41.66
CA GLY A 118 21.93 -23.84 -42.38
C GLY A 118 20.59 -24.47 -42.68
N ARG A 119 19.48 -24.01 -42.08
CA ARG A 119 18.17 -24.52 -42.52
C ARG A 119 17.63 -23.80 -43.75
N VAL A 120 17.91 -22.50 -43.90
CA VAL A 120 17.47 -21.73 -45.09
C VAL A 120 18.40 -21.98 -46.28
N GLU A 121 19.70 -22.17 -46.03
CA GLU A 121 20.69 -22.46 -47.07
C GLU A 121 20.49 -23.85 -47.71
N LEU A 122 19.99 -24.84 -46.95
CA LEU A 122 19.63 -26.16 -47.49
C LEU A 122 18.51 -26.04 -48.54
N ILE A 123 17.49 -25.24 -48.26
CA ILE A 123 16.32 -25.08 -49.17
C ILE A 123 16.74 -24.42 -50.47
N GLU A 124 17.58 -23.38 -50.40
CA GLU A 124 18.10 -22.70 -51.59
C GLU A 124 19.06 -23.56 -52.41
N ARG A 125 19.94 -24.35 -51.75
CA ARG A 125 20.85 -25.28 -52.45
C ARG A 125 20.08 -26.38 -53.17
N ARG A 126 18.95 -26.83 -52.59
CA ARG A 126 18.07 -27.83 -53.19
C ARG A 126 17.23 -27.25 -54.33
N ALA A 127 16.75 -26.01 -54.22
CA ALA A 127 15.99 -25.34 -55.28
C ALA A 127 16.87 -25.04 -56.51
N ARG A 128 18.11 -24.60 -56.30
CA ARG A 128 19.07 -24.32 -57.39
C ARG A 128 19.51 -25.59 -58.14
N ALA A 129 19.54 -26.74 -57.45
CA ALA A 129 19.80 -28.04 -58.06
C ALA A 129 18.61 -28.59 -58.88
N VAL A 130 17.40 -28.03 -58.71
CA VAL A 130 16.17 -28.47 -59.39
C VAL A 130 15.77 -27.54 -60.55
N GLY A 131 16.51 -26.45 -60.81
CA GLY A 131 16.39 -25.66 -62.04
C GLY A 131 15.12 -24.81 -62.17
N ILE A 132 14.43 -24.52 -61.06
CA ILE A 132 13.23 -23.67 -61.07
C ILE A 132 13.66 -22.22 -60.87
N ALA A 133 13.58 -21.39 -61.91
CA ALA A 133 13.82 -19.95 -61.84
C ALA A 133 12.62 -19.24 -61.18
N PRO A 134 12.84 -18.27 -60.27
CA PRO A 134 11.75 -17.53 -59.64
C PRO A 134 11.13 -16.49 -60.60
N PRO A 135 9.83 -16.17 -60.46
CA PRO A 135 9.13 -15.17 -61.28
C PRO A 135 9.59 -13.73 -61.01
#